data_AF-A0A1V5PUN3-F1
#
_entry.id   AF-A0A1V5PUN3-F1
#
_cell.length_a   1.000
_cell.length_b   1.000
_cell.length_c   1.000
_cell.angle_alpha   90.00
_cell.angle_beta   90.00
_cell.angle_gamma   90.00
#
_symmetry.space_group_name_H-M   'P 1'
#
loop_
_entity.id
_entity.type
_entity.pdbx_description
1 polymer ?
#
loop_
_entity_poly.entity_id
_entity_poly.type
_entity_poly.pdbx_seq_one_letter_code
_entity_poly.pdbx_strand_id
1 'polypeptide(L)'
;MGYGFSNLSFWVIFLATVVAEISAVLPTHALAGFGTYEGAFALAFIALGFSSGIAITVGFSYHLIMLSFSVILGIISMIIISLPFYRPKTAVNTP
;
A
#
# COMPACT_ATOMS: atom_id res chain seq x y z
N MET A 1 2.07 -1.04 -21.29
CA MET A 1 3.16 -0.44 -20.48
C MET A 1 4.41 -0.49 -21.33
N GLY A 2 4.96 0.64 -21.78
CA GLY A 2 6.06 0.69 -22.76
C GLY A 2 7.45 0.32 -22.22
N TYR A 3 7.53 -0.26 -21.03
CA TYR A 3 8.77 -0.67 -20.36
C TYR A 3 8.65 -2.15 -20.00
N GLY A 4 9.64 -2.96 -20.36
CA GLY A 4 9.76 -4.35 -19.91
C GLY A 4 10.53 -4.45 -18.58
N PHE A 5 10.48 -5.62 -17.93
CA PHE A 5 11.21 -5.88 -16.69
C PHE A 5 12.73 -5.65 -16.80
N SER A 6 13.31 -5.80 -18.00
CA SER A 6 14.71 -5.48 -18.28
C SER A 6 15.06 -3.99 -18.14
N ASN A 7 14.07 -3.11 -18.27
CA ASN A 7 14.25 -1.66 -18.28
C ASN A 7 13.94 -1.04 -16.91
N LEU A 8 13.52 -1.85 -15.94
CA LEU A 8 13.18 -1.42 -14.59
C LEU A 8 14.32 -1.82 -13.65
N SER A 9 15.15 -0.84 -13.30
CA SER A 9 16.16 -1.02 -12.27
C SER A 9 15.48 -1.33 -10.93
N PHE A 10 15.91 -2.41 -10.27
CA PHE A 10 15.46 -2.75 -8.93
C PHE A 10 15.56 -1.56 -7.97
N TRP A 11 16.66 -0.81 -8.04
CA TRP A 11 16.91 0.34 -7.18
C TRP A 11 15.92 1.49 -7.41
N VAL A 12 15.45 1.67 -8.64
CA VAL A 12 14.44 2.68 -8.96
C VAL A 12 13.13 2.34 -8.29
N ILE A 13 12.66 1.09 -8.46
CA ILE A 13 11.41 0.64 -7.84
C ILE A 13 11.54 0.72 -6.32
N PHE A 14 12.63 0.19 -5.77
CA PHE A 14 12.87 0.18 -4.34
C PHE A 14 12.82 1.60 -3.74
N LEU A 15 13.56 2.55 -4.33
CA LEU A 15 13.61 3.91 -3.81
C LEU A 15 12.25 4.60 -3.92
N ALA A 16 11.54 4.42 -5.04
CA ALA A 16 10.22 4.98 -5.22
C ALA A 16 9.20 4.42 -4.22
N THR A 17 9.23 3.10 -3.97
CA THR A 17 8.39 2.48 -2.95
C THR A 17 8.74 3.00 -1.56
N VAL A 18 10.03 3.11 -1.20
CA VAL A 18 10.45 3.67 0.09
C VAL A 18 9.92 5.09 0.29
N VAL A 19 10.00 5.95 -0.73
CA VAL A 19 9.46 7.32 -0.65
C VAL A 19 7.94 7.31 -0.47
N ALA A 20 7.23 6.41 -1.14
CA ALA A 20 5.78 6.24 -0.98
C ALA A 20 5.43 5.74 0.44
N GLU A 21 6.16 4.78 0.98
CA GLU A 21 5.97 4.28 2.35
C GLU A 21 6.31 5.33 3.40
N ILE A 22 7.38 6.12 3.21
CA ILE A 22 7.68 7.28 4.08
C ILE A 22 6.51 8.25 4.04
N SER A 23 5.96 8.49 2.85
CA SER A 23 4.78 9.34 2.74
C SER A 23 3.68 8.77 3.63
N ALA A 24 3.38 7.46 3.56
CA ALA A 24 2.33 6.72 4.29
C ALA A 24 2.37 6.88 5.83
N VAL A 25 3.48 7.34 6.41
CA VAL A 25 3.62 7.58 7.86
C VAL A 25 3.50 9.05 8.24
N LEU A 26 3.59 9.99 7.29
CA LEU A 26 3.46 11.42 7.55
C LEU A 26 2.04 11.80 8.00
N PRO A 27 1.82 12.83 8.82
CA PRO A 27 0.49 13.27 9.21
C PRO A 27 -0.26 14.05 8.10
N THR A 28 0.04 13.77 6.83
CA THR A 28 -0.46 14.50 5.66
C THR A 28 -1.37 13.66 4.77
N HIS A 29 -1.76 12.46 5.20
CA HIS A 29 -2.59 11.55 4.42
C HIS A 29 -3.99 12.06 4.13
N ALA A 30 -4.39 11.96 2.87
CA ALA A 30 -5.80 11.98 2.52
C ALA A 30 -6.46 10.61 2.80
N LEU A 31 -7.75 10.49 2.48
CA LEU A 31 -8.50 9.25 2.67
C LEU A 31 -7.78 8.06 2.04
N ALA A 32 -7.51 7.02 2.85
CA ALA A 32 -6.79 5.81 2.45
C ALA A 32 -5.44 6.04 1.74
N GLY A 33 -4.77 7.19 1.98
CA GLY A 33 -3.48 7.51 1.36
C GLY A 33 -3.58 7.96 -0.10
N PHE A 34 -4.78 8.10 -0.67
CA PHE A 34 -4.96 8.58 -2.04
C PHE A 34 -4.37 9.98 -2.25
N GLY A 35 -3.84 10.23 -3.45
CA GLY A 35 -3.17 11.47 -3.84
C GLY A 35 -1.78 11.64 -3.24
N THR A 36 -1.61 11.41 -1.94
CA THR A 36 -0.33 11.58 -1.23
C THR A 36 0.63 10.44 -1.47
N TYR A 37 0.17 9.19 -1.36
CA TYR A 37 0.98 8.01 -1.65
C TYR A 37 1.38 7.95 -3.13
N GLU A 38 0.41 8.14 -4.01
CA GLU A 38 0.62 8.17 -5.47
C GLU A 38 1.52 9.32 -5.89
N GLY A 39 1.32 10.51 -5.29
CA GLY A 39 2.14 11.69 -5.57
C GLY A 39 3.58 11.49 -5.13
N ALA A 40 3.82 10.94 -3.94
CA ALA A 40 5.17 10.63 -3.45
C ALA A 40 5.86 9.59 -4.34
N PHE A 41 5.16 8.52 -4.70
CA PHE A 41 5.67 7.50 -5.62
C PHE A 41 6.00 8.07 -7.00
N ALA A 42 5.06 8.83 -7.59
CA ALA A 42 5.24 9.42 -8.91
C ALA A 42 6.36 10.45 -8.92
N LEU A 43 6.48 11.26 -7.88
CA LEU A 43 7.55 12.26 -7.74
C LEU A 43 8.92 11.60 -7.64
N ALA A 44 9.04 10.48 -6.93
CA ALA A 44 10.27 9.69 -6.91
C ALA A 44 10.61 9.11 -8.29
N PHE A 45 9.64 8.52 -9.01
CA PHE A 45 9.85 8.02 -10.38
C PHE A 45 10.26 9.12 -11.36
N ILE A 46 9.62 10.28 -11.29
CA ILE A 46 9.96 11.45 -12.12
C ILE A 46 11.38 11.94 -11.79
N ALA A 47 11.74 12.04 -10.50
CA ALA A 47 13.09 12.42 -10.08
C ALA A 47 14.17 11.43 -10.56
N LEU A 48 13.80 10.17 -10.78
CA LEU A 48 14.66 9.12 -11.33
C LEU A 48 14.66 9.04 -12.87
N GLY A 49 14.03 10.00 -13.55
CA GLY A 49 14.10 10.17 -15.00
C GLY A 49 12.97 9.51 -15.79
N PHE A 50 11.92 9.00 -15.14
CA PHE A 50 10.76 8.42 -15.84
C PHE A 50 9.76 9.50 -16.24
N SER A 51 9.00 9.26 -17.30
CA SER A 51 7.95 10.17 -17.71
C SER A 51 6.80 10.20 -16.70
N SER A 52 6.20 11.37 -16.53
CA SER A 52 5.09 11.59 -15.59
C SER A 52 3.90 10.65 -15.85
N GLY A 53 3.57 10.40 -17.13
CA GLY A 53 2.48 9.49 -17.49
C GLY A 53 2.69 8.07 -16.96
N ILE A 54 3.93 7.55 -17.01
CA ILE A 54 4.25 6.22 -16.49
C ILE A 54 4.33 6.24 -14.97
N ALA A 55 4.97 7.27 -14.40
CA ALA A 55 5.11 7.42 -12.96
C ALA A 55 3.75 7.43 -12.25
N ILE A 56 2.78 8.20 -12.78
CA ILE A 56 1.42 8.27 -12.26
C ILE A 56 0.69 6.94 -12.44
N THR A 57 0.76 6.34 -13.63
CA THR A 57 0.05 5.08 -13.92
C THR A 57 0.53 3.95 -13.01
N VAL A 58 1.85 3.82 -12.83
CA VAL A 58 2.45 2.78 -11.99
C VAL A 58 2.15 3.04 -10.53
N GLY A 59 2.36 4.26 -10.03
CA GLY A 59 2.08 4.61 -8.63
C GLY A 59 0.63 4.37 -8.25
N PHE A 60 -0.31 4.79 -9.10
CA PHE A 60 -1.74 4.55 -8.90
C PHE A 60 -2.11 3.06 -8.94
N SER A 61 -1.62 2.32 -9.95
CA SER A 61 -1.92 0.89 -10.06
C SER A 61 -1.38 0.10 -8.86
N TYR A 62 -0.14 0.42 -8.45
CA TYR A 62 0.50 -0.23 -7.32
C TYR A 62 -0.26 0.04 -6.01
N HIS A 63 -0.59 1.31 -5.73
CA HIS A 63 -1.33 1.69 -4.54
C HIS A 63 -2.71 1.02 -4.48
N LEU A 64 -3.46 1.03 -5.59
CA LEU A 64 -4.79 0.41 -5.66
C LEU A 64 -4.74 -1.10 -5.39
N ILE A 65 -3.75 -1.81 -5.95
CA ILE A 65 -3.59 -3.26 -5.74
C ILE A 65 -3.25 -3.55 -4.27
N MET A 66 -2.28 -2.83 -3.70
CA MET A 66 -1.85 -3.02 -2.31
C MET A 66 -2.96 -2.70 -1.31
N LEU A 67 -3.69 -1.61 -1.53
CA LEU A 67 -4.82 -1.21 -0.70
C LEU A 67 -5.93 -2.24 -0.77
N SER A 68 -6.30 -2.67 -1.98
CA SER A 68 -7.34 -3.69 -2.18
C SER A 68 -6.98 -5.01 -1.51
N PHE A 69 -5.73 -5.46 -1.68
CA PHE A 69 -5.22 -6.67 -1.03
C PHE A 69 -5.30 -6.56 0.50
N SER A 70 -4.87 -5.42 1.06
CA SER A 70 -4.87 -5.19 2.51
C SER A 70 -6.28 -5.14 3.09
N VAL A 71 -7.22 -4.48 2.40
CA VAL A 71 -8.63 -4.42 2.81
C VAL A 71 -9.27 -5.80 2.78
N ILE A 72 -9.08 -6.57 1.71
CA ILE A 72 -9.61 -7.93 1.59
C ILE A 72 -9.06 -8.81 2.71
N LEU A 73 -7.74 -8.78 2.93
CA LEU A 73 -7.11 -9.58 3.98
C LEU A 73 -7.56 -9.15 5.38
N GLY A 74 -7.74 -7.85 5.61
CA GLY A 74 -8.27 -7.31 6.87
C GLY A 74 -9.70 -7.78 7.14
N ILE A 75 -10.58 -7.75 6.13
CA ILE A 75 -11.95 -8.25 6.23
C ILE A 75 -11.95 -9.76 6.53
N ILE A 76 -11.17 -10.55 5.79
CA ILE A 76 -11.05 -11.99 6.01
C ILE A 76 -10.59 -12.27 7.44
N SER A 77 -9.57 -11.56 7.91
CA SER A 77 -9.04 -11.71 9.28
C SER A 77 -10.08 -11.35 10.33
N MET A 78 -10.83 -10.27 10.11
CA MET A 78 -11.90 -9.83 11.02
C MET A 78 -13.02 -10.87 11.11
N ILE A 79 -13.41 -11.47 9.98
CA ILE A 79 -14.39 -12.57 9.94
C ILE A 79 -13.88 -13.76 10.74
N ILE A 80 -12.64 -14.20 10.47
CA ILE A 80 -12.03 -15.36 11.15
C ILE A 80 -12.01 -15.15 12.67
N ILE A 81 -11.53 -14.00 13.15
CA ILE A 81 -11.46 -13.70 14.59
C ILE A 81 -12.85 -13.60 15.22
N SER A 82 -13.86 -13.14 14.45
CA SER A 82 -15.23 -13.04 14.94
C SER A 82 -15.94 -14.39 15.07
N LEU A 83 -15.38 -15.48 14.52
CA LEU A 83 -15.96 -16.81 14.63
C LEU A 83 -15.92 -17.30 16.10
N PRO A 84 -16.96 -18.05 16.54
CA PRO A 84 -17.08 -18.49 17.92
C PRO A 84 -15.93 -19.40 18.39
N PHE A 85 -15.20 -20.03 17.45
CA PHE A 85 -14.04 -20.88 17.73
C PHE A 85 -12.84 -20.11 18.30
N TYR A 86 -12.72 -18.82 17.99
CA TYR A 86 -11.60 -17.97 18.43
C TYR A 86 -11.97 -17.06 19.61
N ARG A 87 -13.19 -17.19 20.15
CA ARG A 87 -13.58 -16.48 21.37
C ARG A 87 -12.71 -16.99 22.53
N PRO A 88 -11.91 -16.13 23.18
CA PRO A 88 -11.24 -16.54 24.40
C PRO A 88 -12.31 -16.97 25.41
N LYS A 89 -12.10 -18.13 26.05
CA LYS A 89 -12.95 -18.55 27.17
C LYS A 89 -12.82 -17.48 28.24
N THR A 90 -13.81 -16.59 28.34
CA THR A 90 -13.91 -15.66 29.44
C THR A 90 -13.89 -16.51 30.70
N ALA A 91 -12.87 -16.35 31.54
CA ALA A 91 -12.87 -16.91 32.88
C ALA A 91 -14.06 -16.27 33.59
N VAL A 92 -15.18 -16.98 33.59
CA VAL A 92 -16.33 -16.66 34.41
C VAL A 92 -15.84 -16.83 35.84
N ASN A 93 -15.42 -15.72 36.44
CA ASN A 93 -15.31 -15.60 37.88
C ASN A 93 -16.74 -15.61 38.41
N THR A 94 -17.28 -16.80 38.68
CA THR A 94 -18.42 -16.93 39.59
C THR A 94 -17.97 -16.50 40.99
N PRO A 95 -18.77 -15.69 41.71
CA PRO A 95 -18.48 -15.29 43.09
C PRO A 95 -18.43 -16.47 44.05
#